data_AF-A0A7Y0DYR6-F1
#
_entry.id   AF-A0A7Y0DYR6-F1
#
_cell.length_a   1.000
_cell.length_b   1.000
_cell.length_c   1.000
_cell.angle_alpha   90.00
_cell.angle_beta   90.00
_cell.angle_gamma   90.00
#
_symmetry.space_group_name_H-M   'P 1'
#
loop_
_entity.id
_entity.type
_entity.pdbx_description
1 polymer ?
#
loop_
_entity_poly.entity_id
_entity_poly.type
_entity_poly.pdbx_seq_one_letter_code
_entity_poly.pdbx_strand_id
1 'polypeptide(L)'
;MTLVSAIATIISGVAVYFLVKTLEATRDAVRQAELATEAARDAVDVTERTAKAQLRAYISPEKVSFYEHQEGWLFVGVVLKNVGQTPANDTTSRVKCAIIPTHEVSDYRFLIDDPPPLGTIGPSQVITARFIQPGGNDFADRFAEIENNTHTFVVWGTARYVDAFGETQTTNFRYKYSIFSDDFTPLEQGNDST
;
A
#
# COMPACT_ATOMS: atom_id res chain seq x y z
N MET A 1 -78.87 -25.26 21.80
CA MET A 1 -77.43 -25.38 22.14
C MET A 1 -76.50 -25.44 20.91
N THR A 2 -76.96 -25.90 19.75
CA THR A 2 -76.11 -26.11 18.54
C THR A 2 -75.68 -24.85 17.78
N LEU A 3 -76.45 -23.77 17.82
CA LEU A 3 -76.12 -22.51 17.11
C LEU A 3 -74.92 -21.78 17.74
N VAL A 4 -74.85 -21.75 19.08
CA VAL A 4 -73.76 -21.10 19.82
C VAL A 4 -72.43 -21.80 19.57
N SER A 5 -72.42 -23.14 19.51
CA SER A 5 -71.22 -23.92 19.17
C SER A 5 -70.76 -23.70 17.73
N ALA A 6 -71.70 -23.51 16.79
CA ALA A 6 -71.36 -23.23 15.39
C ALA A 6 -70.67 -21.86 15.23
N ILE A 7 -71.20 -20.82 15.88
CA ILE A 7 -70.61 -19.48 15.85
C ILE A 7 -69.21 -19.47 16.51
N ALA A 8 -69.07 -20.14 17.66
CA ALA A 8 -67.77 -20.24 18.36
C ALA A 8 -66.69 -20.92 17.49
N THR A 9 -67.07 -21.93 16.71
CA THR A 9 -66.15 -22.63 15.80
C THR A 9 -65.68 -21.71 14.66
N ILE A 10 -66.57 -20.91 14.10
CA ILE A 10 -66.22 -19.93 13.03
C ILE A 10 -65.26 -18.88 13.58
N ILE A 11 -65.56 -18.30 14.76
CA ILE A 11 -64.68 -17.31 15.41
C ILE A 11 -63.29 -17.91 15.66
N SER A 12 -63.23 -19.15 16.14
CA SER A 12 -61.97 -19.85 16.37
C SER A 12 -61.18 -20.07 15.08
N GLY A 13 -61.85 -20.47 13.99
CA GLY A 13 -61.20 -20.62 12.68
C GLY A 13 -60.62 -19.31 12.15
N VAL A 14 -61.36 -18.21 12.29
CA VAL A 14 -60.90 -16.87 11.91
C VAL A 14 -59.72 -16.41 12.77
N ALA A 15 -59.77 -16.66 14.09
CA ALA A 15 -58.68 -16.34 15.01
C ALA A 15 -57.39 -17.10 14.66
N VAL A 16 -57.48 -18.40 14.37
CA VAL A 16 -56.35 -19.23 13.94
C VAL A 16 -55.79 -18.72 12.60
N TYR A 17 -56.67 -18.38 11.65
CA TYR A 17 -56.25 -17.81 10.38
C TYR A 17 -55.45 -16.51 10.55
N PHE A 18 -55.94 -15.58 11.38
CA PHE A 18 -55.21 -14.34 11.67
C PHE A 18 -53.86 -14.63 12.36
N LEU A 19 -53.82 -15.56 13.32
CA LEU A 19 -52.59 -15.92 14.01
C LEU A 19 -51.53 -16.47 13.04
N VAL A 20 -51.92 -17.35 12.11
CA VAL A 20 -51.02 -17.86 11.07
C VAL A 20 -50.49 -16.72 10.20
N LYS A 21 -51.38 -15.81 9.75
CA LYS A 21 -50.98 -14.64 8.96
C LYS A 21 -50.04 -13.70 9.70
N THR A 22 -50.25 -13.48 11.00
CA THR A 22 -49.35 -12.67 11.84
C THR A 22 -47.99 -13.34 12.02
N LEU A 23 -47.94 -14.67 12.19
CA LEU A 23 -46.68 -15.41 12.27
C LEU A 23 -45.90 -15.37 10.96
N GLU A 24 -46.57 -15.49 9.81
CA GLU A 24 -45.93 -15.32 8.49
C GLU A 24 -45.32 -13.92 8.36
N ALA A 25 -46.10 -12.87 8.63
CA ALA A 25 -45.62 -11.49 8.57
C ALA A 25 -44.46 -11.22 9.55
N THR A 26 -44.50 -11.81 10.73
CA THR A 26 -43.43 -11.70 11.73
C THR A 26 -42.15 -12.41 11.26
N ARG A 27 -42.28 -13.60 10.65
CA ARG A 27 -41.13 -14.32 10.06
C ARG A 27 -40.48 -13.54 8.94
N ASP A 28 -41.30 -12.97 8.04
CA ASP A 28 -40.77 -12.12 6.97
C ASP A 28 -40.10 -10.86 7.52
N ALA A 29 -40.69 -10.22 8.54
CA ALA A 29 -40.08 -9.06 9.19
C ALA A 29 -38.73 -9.41 9.85
N VAL A 30 -38.63 -10.55 10.55
CA VAL A 30 -37.37 -11.02 11.14
C VAL A 30 -36.32 -11.29 10.06
N ARG A 31 -36.68 -11.98 8.98
CA ARG A 31 -35.76 -12.24 7.86
C ARG A 31 -35.27 -10.96 7.20
N GLN A 32 -36.14 -9.98 6.98
CA GLN A 32 -35.73 -8.68 6.44
C GLN A 32 -34.82 -7.93 7.40
N ALA A 33 -35.07 -8.00 8.71
CA ALA A 33 -34.21 -7.41 9.72
C ALA A 33 -32.82 -8.08 9.77
N GLU A 34 -32.74 -9.40 9.61
CA GLU A 34 -31.48 -10.14 9.51
C GLU A 34 -30.67 -9.69 8.29
N LEU A 35 -31.28 -9.68 7.09
CA LEU A 35 -30.62 -9.22 5.86
C LEU A 35 -30.16 -7.76 5.96
N ALA A 36 -30.98 -6.88 6.54
CA ALA A 36 -30.61 -5.49 6.75
C ALA A 36 -29.43 -5.35 7.73
N THR A 37 -29.38 -6.19 8.76
CA THR A 37 -28.28 -6.22 9.74
C THR A 37 -26.98 -6.71 9.09
N GLU A 38 -27.05 -7.74 8.26
CA GLU A 38 -25.91 -8.26 7.49
C GLU A 38 -25.37 -7.19 6.53
N ALA A 39 -26.23 -6.59 5.71
CA ALA A 39 -25.85 -5.52 4.79
C ALA A 39 -25.26 -4.30 5.52
N ALA A 40 -25.77 -3.96 6.71
CA ALA A 40 -25.22 -2.89 7.53
C ALA A 40 -23.81 -3.22 8.06
N ARG A 41 -23.56 -4.48 8.44
CA ARG A 41 -22.22 -4.94 8.85
C ARG A 41 -21.23 -4.85 7.70
N ASP A 42 -21.60 -5.37 6.53
CA ASP A 42 -20.77 -5.30 5.33
C ASP A 42 -20.44 -3.84 4.95
N ALA A 43 -21.43 -2.96 5.06
CA ALA A 43 -21.23 -1.53 4.79
C ALA A 43 -20.26 -0.88 5.79
N VAL A 44 -20.34 -1.24 7.07
CA VAL A 44 -19.39 -0.77 8.09
C VAL A 44 -17.98 -1.27 7.80
N ASP A 45 -17.83 -2.55 7.46
CA ASP A 45 -16.52 -3.15 7.16
C ASP A 45 -15.86 -2.51 5.92
N VAL A 46 -16.64 -2.29 4.85
CA VAL A 46 -16.17 -1.58 3.65
C VAL A 46 -15.80 -0.13 3.99
N THR A 47 -16.59 0.54 4.81
CA THR A 47 -16.31 1.91 5.26
C THR A 47 -15.02 1.97 6.07
N GLU A 48 -14.80 1.03 6.99
CA GLU A 48 -13.59 0.96 7.79
C GLU A 48 -12.35 0.74 6.92
N ARG A 49 -12.40 -0.24 6.00
CA ARG A 49 -11.31 -0.50 5.05
C ARG A 49 -10.99 0.73 4.19
N THR A 50 -12.02 1.41 3.69
CA THR A 50 -11.86 2.61 2.87
C THR A 50 -11.25 3.75 3.68
N ALA A 51 -11.73 3.96 4.90
CA ALA A 51 -11.20 4.99 5.79
C ALA A 51 -9.73 4.72 6.13
N LYS A 52 -9.36 3.47 6.46
CA LYS A 52 -7.96 3.09 6.70
C LYS A 52 -7.09 3.34 5.48
N ALA A 53 -7.53 2.89 4.29
CA ALA A 53 -6.79 3.11 3.05
C ALA A 53 -6.62 4.61 2.72
N GLN A 54 -7.61 5.46 3.00
CA GLN A 54 -7.52 6.90 2.72
C GLN A 54 -6.64 7.65 3.74
N LEU A 55 -6.61 7.20 4.99
CA LEU A 55 -5.92 7.90 6.08
C LEU A 55 -4.50 7.36 6.36
N ARG A 56 -4.14 6.19 5.82
CA ARG A 56 -2.84 5.56 6.10
C ARG A 56 -1.66 6.41 5.61
N ALA A 57 -0.49 6.08 6.16
CA ALA A 57 0.77 6.62 5.69
C ALA A 57 1.11 6.01 4.33
N TYR A 58 1.69 6.83 3.45
CA TYR A 58 2.15 6.42 2.13
C TYR A 58 3.56 6.94 1.94
N ILE A 59 4.55 6.05 1.97
CA ILE A 59 5.94 6.44 1.73
C ILE A 59 6.25 6.32 0.26
N SER A 60 6.72 7.41 -0.36
CA SER A 60 7.16 7.45 -1.75
C SER A 60 8.50 8.17 -1.86
N PRO A 61 9.41 7.77 -2.76
CA PRO A 61 10.60 8.56 -3.05
C PRO A 61 10.23 9.91 -3.67
N GLU A 62 10.69 11.00 -3.07
CA GLU A 62 10.53 12.36 -3.59
C GLU A 62 11.72 12.76 -4.47
N LYS A 63 12.93 12.32 -4.11
CA LYS A 63 14.15 12.62 -4.86
C LYS A 63 15.14 11.47 -4.76
N VAL A 64 15.77 11.14 -5.87
CA VAL A 64 16.95 10.26 -5.92
C VAL A 64 18.14 11.11 -6.35
N SER A 65 19.29 10.89 -5.71
CA SER A 65 20.52 11.61 -6.00
C SER A 65 21.70 10.69 -5.83
N PHE A 66 22.76 10.95 -6.57
CA PHE A 66 24.05 10.34 -6.30
C PHE A 66 25.13 11.41 -6.32
N TYR A 67 26.24 11.13 -5.66
CA TYR A 67 27.48 11.87 -5.83
C TYR A 67 28.65 10.93 -5.59
N GLU A 68 29.74 11.18 -6.31
CA GLU A 68 31.01 10.53 -6.06
C GLU A 68 31.71 11.24 -4.90
N HIS A 69 32.21 10.47 -3.95
CA HIS A 69 33.06 10.97 -2.88
C HIS A 69 34.53 10.74 -3.23
N GLN A 70 35.40 11.43 -2.50
CA GLN A 70 36.84 11.18 -2.58
C GLN A 70 37.10 9.69 -2.34
N GLU A 71 38.03 9.11 -3.10
CA GLU A 71 38.39 7.68 -3.05
C GLU A 71 37.45 6.70 -3.80
N GLY A 72 36.63 7.17 -4.76
CA GLY A 72 35.87 6.28 -5.66
C GLY A 72 34.63 5.64 -5.01
N TRP A 73 34.17 6.20 -3.89
CA TRP A 73 32.94 5.77 -3.22
C TRP A 73 31.72 6.45 -3.85
N LEU A 74 30.70 5.65 -4.16
CA LEU A 74 29.43 6.16 -4.68
C LEU A 74 28.43 6.30 -3.53
N PHE A 75 27.98 7.53 -3.31
CA PHE A 75 26.92 7.83 -2.35
C PHE A 75 25.61 7.95 -3.10
N VAL A 76 24.65 7.10 -2.76
CA VAL A 76 23.27 7.18 -3.27
C VAL A 76 22.35 7.63 -2.15
N GLY A 77 21.64 8.73 -2.38
CA GLY A 77 20.65 9.29 -1.48
C GLY A 77 19.25 9.16 -2.07
N VAL A 78 18.35 8.53 -1.33
CA VAL A 78 16.91 8.50 -1.64
C VAL A 78 16.18 9.29 -0.56
N VAL A 79 15.55 10.38 -0.95
CA VAL A 79 14.66 11.17 -0.09
C VAL A 79 13.29 10.50 -0.12
N LEU A 80 12.88 9.93 0.99
CA LEU A 80 11.58 9.32 1.19
C LEU A 80 10.64 10.34 1.82
N LYS A 81 9.44 10.49 1.26
CA LYS A 81 8.40 11.39 1.75
C LYS A 81 7.16 10.60 2.14
N ASN A 82 6.57 10.98 3.27
CA ASN A 82 5.24 10.51 3.61
C ASN A 82 4.19 11.42 2.95
N VAL A 83 3.52 10.91 1.92
CA VAL A 83 2.40 11.59 1.24
C VAL A 83 1.02 11.23 1.83
N GLY A 84 1.00 10.36 2.85
CA GLY A 84 -0.20 9.99 3.59
C GLY A 84 -0.57 10.97 4.71
N GLN A 85 -1.67 10.67 5.41
CA GLN A 85 -2.25 11.54 6.45
C GLN A 85 -1.84 11.15 7.88
N THR A 86 -1.21 10.00 8.06
CA THR A 86 -0.76 9.49 9.35
C THR A 86 0.75 9.26 9.37
N PRO A 87 1.40 9.23 10.55
CA PRO A 87 2.82 8.93 10.65
C PRO A 87 3.17 7.51 10.15
N ALA A 88 4.33 7.37 9.51
CA ALA A 88 4.95 6.09 9.21
C ALA A 88 6.01 5.78 10.28
N ASN A 89 5.75 4.81 11.14
CA ASN A 89 6.63 4.41 12.24
C ASN A 89 7.61 3.33 11.81
N ASP A 90 8.70 3.19 12.57
CA ASP A 90 9.73 2.16 12.36
C ASP A 90 10.16 2.03 10.89
N THR A 91 10.30 3.19 10.23
CA THR A 91 10.59 3.20 8.80
C THR A 91 11.99 2.68 8.58
N THR A 92 12.13 1.79 7.61
CA THR A 92 13.39 1.21 7.14
C THR A 92 13.44 1.36 5.63
N SER A 93 14.63 1.50 5.07
CA SER A 93 14.80 1.58 3.62
C SER A 93 15.99 0.74 3.19
N ARG A 94 15.79 -0.01 2.13
CA ARG A 94 16.83 -0.79 1.46
C ARG A 94 17.01 -0.20 0.07
N VAL A 95 18.22 0.20 -0.27
CA VAL A 95 18.53 0.74 -1.60
C VAL A 95 19.73 0.00 -2.18
N LYS A 96 19.64 -0.26 -3.48
CA LYS A 96 20.71 -0.75 -4.33
C LYS A 96 20.82 0.12 -5.56
N CYS A 97 22.02 0.13 -6.13
CA CYS A 97 22.26 0.77 -7.41
C CYS A 97 23.22 -0.06 -8.26
N ALA A 98 23.15 0.13 -9.58
CA ALA A 98 24.04 -0.51 -10.53
C ALA A 98 24.07 0.27 -11.85
N ILE A 99 25.21 0.16 -12.56
CA ILE A 99 25.32 0.52 -13.99
C ILE A 99 25.11 -0.77 -14.78
N ILE A 100 24.10 -0.78 -15.65
CA ILE A 100 23.69 -1.97 -16.40
C ILE A 100 23.40 -1.62 -17.86
N PRO A 101 23.36 -2.60 -18.77
CA PRO A 101 22.95 -2.36 -20.15
C PRO A 101 21.52 -1.82 -20.20
N THR A 102 21.27 -0.80 -21.04
CA THR A 102 19.97 -0.11 -21.13
C THR A 102 18.80 -1.04 -21.49
N HIS A 103 19.07 -2.19 -22.10
CA HIS A 103 18.05 -3.16 -22.51
C HIS A 103 17.67 -4.19 -21.42
N GLU A 104 18.41 -4.28 -20.30
CA GLU A 104 18.23 -5.31 -19.26
C GLU A 104 17.44 -4.81 -18.04
N VAL A 105 16.72 -3.68 -18.16
CA VAL A 105 16.25 -2.91 -17.00
C VAL A 105 15.12 -3.59 -16.19
N SER A 106 14.68 -4.80 -16.54
CA SER A 106 13.46 -5.42 -16.00
C SER A 106 13.64 -6.37 -14.79
N ASP A 107 14.82 -6.98 -14.60
CA ASP A 107 14.91 -8.28 -13.90
C ASP A 107 15.62 -8.28 -12.52
N TYR A 108 15.40 -7.26 -11.68
CA TYR A 108 16.10 -7.18 -10.37
C TYR A 108 15.39 -7.86 -9.23
N ARG A 109 16.18 -8.59 -8.43
CA ARG A 109 15.75 -9.18 -7.16
C ARG A 109 16.08 -8.26 -5.98
N PHE A 110 15.09 -8.07 -5.10
CA PHE A 110 15.24 -7.36 -3.83
C PHE A 110 15.83 -8.30 -2.76
N LEU A 111 17.09 -8.72 -2.91
CA LEU A 111 17.80 -9.48 -1.87
C LEU A 111 18.78 -8.55 -1.17
N ILE A 112 18.41 -8.02 0.01
CA ILE A 112 19.23 -7.09 0.79
C ILE A 112 19.03 -7.40 2.27
N ASP A 113 20.10 -7.37 3.05
CA ASP A 113 20.11 -7.51 4.51
C ASP A 113 19.27 -6.42 5.21
N ASP A 114 18.93 -6.63 6.48
CA ASP A 114 18.10 -5.70 7.25
C ASP A 114 18.80 -4.35 7.47
N PRO A 115 18.27 -3.23 6.95
CA PRO A 115 18.87 -1.92 7.12
C PRO A 115 18.56 -1.36 8.52
N PRO A 116 19.35 -0.40 9.01
CA PRO A 116 19.02 0.28 10.25
C PRO A 116 17.69 1.05 10.13
N PRO A 117 16.96 1.22 11.25
CA PRO A 117 15.76 2.04 11.28
C PRO A 117 16.10 3.51 10.98
N LEU A 118 15.28 4.13 10.12
CA LEU A 118 15.28 5.55 9.82
C LEU A 118 14.43 6.35 10.83
N GLY A 119 13.51 5.68 11.54
CA GLY A 119 12.64 6.30 12.54
C GLY A 119 11.23 6.59 12.01
N THR A 120 10.55 7.57 12.61
CA THR A 120 9.19 7.96 12.24
C THR A 120 9.18 9.10 11.23
N ILE A 121 8.41 8.97 10.15
CA ILE A 121 8.16 10.02 9.16
C ILE A 121 6.73 10.53 9.35
N GLY A 122 6.58 11.74 9.90
CA GLY A 122 5.28 12.38 10.05
C GLY A 122 4.64 12.75 8.70
N PRO A 123 3.34 13.11 8.67
CA PRO A 123 2.66 13.52 7.45
C PRO A 123 3.40 14.66 6.74
N SER A 124 3.56 14.56 5.42
CA SER A 124 4.31 15.51 4.57
C SER A 124 5.79 15.69 4.93
N GLN A 125 6.32 14.96 5.91
CA GLN A 125 7.74 15.01 6.24
C GLN A 125 8.58 14.13 5.30
N VAL A 126 9.86 14.43 5.28
CA VAL A 126 10.86 13.76 4.45
C VAL A 126 11.96 13.22 5.33
N ILE A 127 12.53 12.09 4.93
CA ILE A 127 13.78 11.57 5.50
C ILE A 127 14.72 11.16 4.37
N THR A 128 16.01 11.42 4.55
CA THR A 128 17.01 11.00 3.55
C THR A 128 17.59 9.66 3.97
N ALA A 129 17.29 8.63 3.20
CA ALA A 129 17.95 7.34 3.32
C ALA A 129 19.25 7.39 2.49
N ARG A 130 20.40 7.34 3.15
CA ARG A 130 21.72 7.39 2.51
C ARG A 130 22.35 6.02 2.52
N PHE A 131 22.91 5.64 1.37
CA PHE A 131 23.56 4.36 1.18
C PHE A 131 24.91 4.61 0.53
N ILE A 132 25.91 3.94 1.07
CA ILE A 132 27.28 3.98 0.57
C ILE A 132 27.51 2.63 -0.09
N GLN A 133 27.78 2.65 -1.38
CA GLN A 133 28.21 1.47 -2.11
C GLN A 133 29.66 1.69 -2.51
N PRO A 134 30.54 0.68 -2.40
CA PRO A 134 31.81 0.74 -3.09
C PRO A 134 31.52 0.99 -4.56
N GLY A 135 31.86 2.18 -5.08
CA GLY A 135 31.74 2.46 -6.52
C GLY A 135 32.69 1.56 -7.32
N GLY A 136 33.73 1.03 -6.64
CA GLY A 136 34.90 0.50 -7.29
C GLY A 136 35.65 1.61 -8.02
N ASN A 137 36.86 1.30 -8.49
CA ASN A 137 37.53 2.20 -9.44
C ASN A 137 36.74 2.31 -10.77
N ASP A 138 35.78 1.40 -10.99
CA ASP A 138 35.04 1.27 -12.25
C ASP A 138 33.90 2.29 -12.41
N PHE A 139 33.36 2.93 -11.36
CA PHE A 139 32.19 3.79 -11.54
C PHE A 139 32.48 4.99 -12.46
N ALA A 140 33.60 5.68 -12.22
CA ALA A 140 34.04 6.79 -13.07
C ALA A 140 34.37 6.30 -14.50
N ASP A 141 35.03 5.15 -14.62
CA ASP A 141 35.40 4.56 -15.92
C ASP A 141 34.17 4.14 -16.75
N ARG A 142 33.10 3.69 -16.08
CA ARG A 142 31.84 3.29 -16.72
C ARG A 142 30.88 4.44 -16.98
N PHE A 143 31.18 5.66 -16.51
CA PHE A 143 30.35 6.83 -16.79
C PHE A 143 30.26 7.12 -18.30
N ALA A 144 31.36 6.89 -19.04
CA ALA A 144 31.37 6.99 -20.50
C ALA A 144 30.37 6.03 -21.17
N GLU A 145 30.05 4.88 -20.57
CA GLU A 145 29.06 3.94 -21.09
C GLU A 145 27.62 4.49 -20.97
N ILE A 146 27.38 5.29 -19.92
CA ILE A 146 26.13 6.00 -19.67
C ILE A 146 26.00 7.17 -20.65
N GLU A 147 27.06 7.96 -20.84
CA GLU A 147 27.08 9.07 -21.80
C GLU A 147 26.81 8.59 -23.24
N ASN A 148 27.35 7.42 -23.60
CA ASN A 148 27.11 6.76 -24.89
C ASN A 148 25.75 6.05 -24.97
N ASN A 149 24.89 6.13 -23.95
CA ASN A 149 23.57 5.52 -23.86
C ASN A 149 23.56 3.98 -24.05
N THR A 150 24.70 3.32 -23.85
CA THR A 150 24.82 1.85 -23.89
C THR A 150 24.39 1.23 -22.56
N HIS A 151 24.58 1.99 -21.48
CA HIS A 151 24.24 1.61 -20.12
C HIS A 151 23.40 2.71 -19.46
N THR A 152 22.72 2.35 -18.39
CA THR A 152 21.97 3.28 -17.56
C THR A 152 22.30 3.01 -16.09
N PHE A 153 22.38 4.09 -15.31
CA PHE A 153 22.51 3.98 -13.87
C PHE A 153 21.13 3.84 -13.25
N VAL A 154 20.90 2.73 -12.57
CA VAL A 154 19.61 2.42 -11.93
C VAL A 154 19.75 2.40 -10.42
N VAL A 155 18.72 2.90 -9.76
CA VAL A 155 18.56 2.88 -8.30
C VAL A 155 17.22 2.22 -7.99
N TRP A 156 17.23 1.18 -7.16
CA TRP A 156 16.02 0.50 -6.75
C TRP A 156 16.07 0.14 -5.28
N GLY A 157 14.90 -0.08 -4.70
CA GLY A 157 14.81 -0.32 -3.28
C GLY A 157 13.42 -0.59 -2.78
N THR A 158 13.35 -0.77 -1.47
CA THR A 158 12.12 -1.05 -0.75
C THR A 158 12.13 -0.24 0.54
N ALA A 159 11.11 0.60 0.73
CA ALA A 159 10.82 1.23 2.00
C ALA A 159 9.78 0.40 2.76
N ARG A 160 10.03 0.08 4.02
CA ARG A 160 9.10 -0.67 4.89
C ARG A 160 8.81 0.17 6.12
N TYR A 161 7.56 0.21 6.55
CA TYR A 161 7.14 0.99 7.72
C TYR A 161 5.90 0.37 8.38
N VAL A 162 5.60 0.80 9.60
CA VAL A 162 4.37 0.47 10.33
C VAL A 162 3.46 1.70 10.30
N ASP A 163 2.24 1.55 9.79
CA ASP A 163 1.29 2.66 9.75
C ASP A 163 0.66 2.94 11.13
N ALA A 164 -0.18 3.98 11.21
CA ALA A 164 -0.86 4.33 12.46
C ALA A 164 -1.93 3.30 12.90
N PHE A 165 -2.26 2.32 12.06
CA PHE A 165 -3.18 1.23 12.38
C PHE A 165 -2.45 -0.04 12.82
N GLY A 166 -1.10 -0.02 12.86
CA GLY A 166 -0.27 -1.14 13.28
C GLY A 166 0.05 -2.15 12.18
N GLU A 167 -0.32 -1.86 10.93
CA GLU A 167 -0.03 -2.75 9.80
C GLU A 167 1.33 -2.43 9.18
N THR A 168 2.08 -3.47 8.80
CA THR A 168 3.35 -3.31 8.08
C THR A 168 3.05 -3.07 6.60
N GLN A 169 3.51 -1.93 6.10
CA GLN A 169 3.36 -1.54 4.71
C GLN A 169 4.73 -1.52 4.03
N THR A 170 4.72 -1.68 2.71
CA THR A 170 5.93 -1.73 1.89
C THR A 170 5.74 -0.93 0.61
N THR A 171 6.74 -0.12 0.25
CA THR A 171 6.82 0.56 -1.03
C THR A 171 8.08 0.15 -1.75
N ASN A 172 7.92 -0.54 -2.87
CA ASN A 172 9.00 -0.79 -3.82
C ASN A 172 9.20 0.43 -4.70
N PHE A 173 10.45 0.71 -5.04
CA PHE A 173 10.76 1.76 -5.99
C PHE A 173 11.92 1.41 -6.91
N ARG A 174 11.85 1.95 -8.13
CA ARG A 174 12.81 1.77 -9.21
C ARG A 174 12.91 3.04 -10.05
N TYR A 175 14.13 3.54 -10.17
CA TYR A 175 14.47 4.74 -10.91
C TYR A 175 15.66 4.48 -11.83
N LYS A 176 15.66 5.11 -13.00
CA LYS A 176 16.80 5.17 -13.91
C LYS A 176 17.29 6.61 -14.03
N TYR A 177 18.59 6.78 -14.05
CA TYR A 177 19.22 8.06 -14.34
C TYR A 177 19.10 8.36 -15.83
N SER A 178 18.73 9.60 -16.13
CA SER A 178 18.59 10.12 -17.48
C SER A 178 19.59 11.25 -17.69
N ILE A 179 20.57 11.02 -18.58
CA ILE A 179 21.59 12.00 -18.95
C ILE A 179 20.99 13.28 -19.56
N PHE A 180 19.83 13.18 -20.20
CA PHE A 180 19.20 14.31 -20.88
C PHE A 180 18.56 15.29 -19.91
N SER A 181 18.06 14.79 -18.79
CA SER A 181 17.41 15.60 -17.75
C SER A 181 18.32 15.86 -16.54
N ASP A 182 19.49 15.23 -16.51
CA ASP A 182 20.35 15.16 -15.33
C ASP A 182 19.57 14.80 -14.05
N ASP A 183 18.67 13.81 -14.18
CA ASP A 183 17.75 13.45 -13.11
C ASP A 183 17.33 11.97 -13.19
N PHE A 184 16.77 11.46 -12.11
CA PHE A 184 16.19 10.13 -12.03
C PHE A 184 14.72 10.14 -12.46
N THR A 185 14.39 9.23 -13.36
CA THR A 185 13.01 8.99 -13.80
C THR A 185 12.51 7.66 -13.25
N PRO A 186 11.26 7.60 -12.74
CA PRO A 186 10.69 6.34 -12.28
C PRO A 186 10.53 5.37 -13.45
N LEU A 187 10.79 4.09 -13.21
CA LEU A 187 10.52 3.03 -14.17
C LEU A 187 9.02 2.67 -14.15
N GLU A 188 8.46 2.23 -15.29
CA GLU A 188 7.02 1.93 -15.38
C GLU A 188 6.60 0.73 -14.51
N GLN A 189 7.53 -0.16 -14.18
CA GLN A 189 7.28 -1.38 -13.41
C GLN A 189 8.12 -1.43 -12.13
N GLY A 190 7.57 -2.07 -11.09
CA GLY A 190 8.24 -2.26 -9.79
C GLY A 190 8.23 -1.04 -8.86
N ASN A 191 7.33 -0.09 -9.13
CA ASN A 191 7.00 1.04 -8.26
C ASN A 191 5.61 0.82 -7.64
N ASP A 192 5.53 -0.09 -6.68
CA ASP A 192 4.28 -0.56 -6.07
C ASP A 192 4.28 -0.34 -4.55
N SER A 193 3.13 0.02 -4.00
CA SER A 193 2.87 0.13 -2.56
C SER A 193 1.80 -0.88 -2.18
N THR A 194 2.12 -1.73 -1.21
CA THR A 194 1.18 -2.65 -0.57
C THR A 194 0.63 -1.97 0.68
#